data_AF-A0A699L7B9-F1
#
_entry.id   AF-A0A699L7B9-F1
#
_cell.length_a   1.000
_cell.length_b   1.000
_cell.length_c   1.000
_cell.angle_alpha   90.00
_cell.angle_beta   90.00
_cell.angle_gamma   90.00
#
_symmetry.space_group_name_H-M   'P 1'
#
loop_
_entity.id
_entity.type
_entity.pdbx_description
1 polymer ?
#
loop_
_entity_poly.entity_id
_entity_poly.type
_entity_poly.pdbx_seq_one_letter_code
_entity_poly.pdbx_strand_id
1 'polypeptide(L)'
;MGYLELYYVALKNAVDTTLKVVFAATSEETKVAGKIRAYYGNNFDYGSSPTEKDLYGAMLYETKPSDFVKPGEINLTQSVLAVPAQFSLVIDANLHDFTSGDIILSRVYKFLMPTESGIKVGFIKGNDCSLKLIVDWKLAPDMLSVLLRIYRIH
;
A
#
# COMPACT_ATOMS: atom_id res chain seq x y z
N MET A 1 -32.69 -8.83 -8.91
CA MET A 1 -32.45 -7.55 -8.20
C MET A 1 -30.98 -7.49 -7.84
N GLY A 2 -30.27 -6.44 -8.25
CA GLY A 2 -28.91 -6.19 -7.82
C GLY A 2 -28.91 -5.03 -6.84
N TYR A 3 -28.12 -5.11 -5.78
CA TYR A 3 -27.81 -3.97 -4.91
C TYR A 3 -26.31 -3.71 -4.98
N LEU A 4 -25.90 -2.45 -4.76
CA LEU A 4 -24.51 -2.03 -4.66
C LEU A 4 -24.26 -1.51 -3.24
N GLU A 5 -23.32 -2.12 -2.53
CA GLU A 5 -22.81 -1.60 -1.26
C GLU A 5 -21.53 -0.81 -1.51
N LEU A 6 -21.44 0.37 -0.88
CA LEU A 6 -20.27 1.24 -0.93
C LEU A 6 -19.73 1.44 0.48
N TYR A 7 -18.53 0.94 0.71
CA TYR A 7 -17.78 1.17 1.95
C TYR A 7 -16.78 2.30 1.70
N TYR A 8 -16.91 3.40 2.46
CA TYR A 8 -16.00 4.54 2.36
C TYR A 8 -15.59 5.05 3.74
N VAL A 9 -14.44 5.72 3.79
CA VAL A 9 -13.92 6.38 5.00
C VAL A 9 -13.63 7.83 4.67
N ALA A 10 -14.21 8.75 5.45
CA ALA A 10 -13.86 10.16 5.38
C ALA A 10 -12.59 10.41 6.21
N LEU A 11 -11.57 10.98 5.58
CA LEU A 11 -10.26 11.19 6.20
C LEU A 11 -10.07 12.68 6.53
N LYS A 12 -9.65 12.97 7.76
CA LYS A 12 -9.23 14.32 8.16
C LYS A 12 -7.70 14.45 8.03
N ASN A 13 -7.24 15.57 7.48
CA ASN A 13 -5.81 15.87 7.32
C ASN A 13 -5.03 14.76 6.61
N ALA A 14 -5.59 14.23 5.51
CA ALA A 14 -4.93 13.18 4.75
C ALA A 14 -3.77 13.73 3.90
N VAL A 15 -2.77 12.89 3.72
CA VAL A 15 -1.59 13.14 2.90
C VAL A 15 -1.70 12.29 1.64
N ASP A 16 -1.49 12.90 0.49
CA ASP A 16 -1.42 12.16 -0.77
C ASP A 16 -0.11 11.37 -0.85
N THR A 17 -0.24 10.10 -1.22
CA THR A 17 0.89 9.20 -1.40
C THR A 17 0.78 8.48 -2.72
N THR A 18 1.91 8.32 -3.42
CA THR A 18 2.00 7.48 -4.62
C THR A 18 2.77 6.22 -4.29
N LEU A 19 2.13 5.07 -4.45
CA LEU A 19 2.69 3.74 -4.26
C LEU A 19 3.10 3.13 -5.59
N LYS A 20 4.29 2.55 -5.61
CA LYS A 20 4.78 1.65 -6.64
C LYS A 20 5.23 0.33 -6.00
N VAL A 21 4.90 -0.77 -6.65
CA VAL A 21 5.29 -2.11 -6.21
C VAL A 21 6.07 -2.79 -7.33
N VAL A 22 7.24 -3.32 -6.98
CA VAL A 22 8.08 -4.10 -7.91
C VAL A 22 8.24 -5.51 -7.34
N PHE A 23 7.84 -6.50 -8.11
CA PHE A 23 8.03 -7.91 -7.81
C PHE A 23 9.38 -8.40 -8.34
N ALA A 24 10.08 -9.18 -7.53
CA ALA A 24 11.28 -9.89 -7.92
C ALA A 24 11.16 -11.35 -7.47
N ALA A 25 11.49 -12.27 -8.36
CA ALA A 25 11.60 -13.70 -8.08
C ALA A 25 13.05 -14.16 -8.29
N THR A 26 13.47 -15.20 -7.58
CA THR A 26 14.80 -15.80 -7.75
C THR A 26 14.89 -16.67 -9.01
N SER A 27 13.77 -17.19 -9.50
CA SER A 27 13.66 -17.98 -10.73
C SER A 27 12.56 -17.44 -11.64
N GLU A 28 12.76 -17.51 -12.96
CA GLU A 28 11.72 -17.22 -13.96
C GLU A 28 10.59 -18.27 -13.93
N GLU A 29 10.85 -19.44 -13.35
CA GLU A 29 9.85 -20.50 -13.18
C GLU A 29 8.89 -20.24 -12.02
N THR A 30 9.25 -19.34 -11.08
CA THR A 30 8.42 -18.98 -9.94
C THR A 30 7.18 -18.23 -10.40
N LYS A 31 6.06 -18.96 -10.51
CA LYS A 31 4.74 -18.40 -10.84
C LYS A 31 3.96 -18.22 -9.56
N VAL A 32 3.66 -16.98 -9.22
CA VAL A 32 2.86 -16.67 -8.03
C VAL A 32 1.56 -15.99 -8.40
N ALA A 33 0.52 -16.25 -7.62
CA ALA A 33 -0.75 -15.56 -7.68
C ALA A 33 -1.15 -15.07 -6.30
N GLY A 34 -2.07 -14.12 -6.24
CA GLY A 34 -2.62 -13.66 -4.98
C GLY A 34 -3.03 -12.20 -5.01
N LYS A 35 -2.88 -11.53 -3.87
CA LYS A 35 -3.41 -10.19 -3.67
C LYS A 35 -2.46 -9.30 -2.88
N ILE A 36 -2.52 -8.01 -3.19
CA ILE A 36 -1.84 -6.94 -2.46
C ILE A 36 -2.90 -5.92 -2.04
N ARG A 37 -2.94 -5.62 -0.76
CA ARG A 37 -3.90 -4.70 -0.15
C ARG A 37 -3.16 -3.59 0.59
N ALA A 38 -3.80 -2.44 0.71
CA ALA A 38 -3.39 -1.36 1.59
C ALA A 38 -4.48 -1.04 2.61
N TYR A 39 -4.07 -0.75 3.84
CA TYR A 39 -4.96 -0.25 4.89
C TYR A 39 -4.20 0.65 5.87
N TYR A 40 -4.94 1.31 6.75
CA TYR A 40 -4.43 2.20 7.79
C TYR A 40 -4.17 1.40 9.07
N GLY A 41 -2.92 1.44 9.52
CA GLY A 41 -2.48 0.85 10.79
C GLY A 41 -2.57 1.83 11.95
N ASN A 42 -1.76 1.63 12.99
CA ASN A 42 -1.78 2.45 14.21
C ASN A 42 -3.16 2.52 14.89
N ASN A 43 -3.89 1.40 14.92
CA ASN A 43 -5.23 1.31 15.49
C ASN A 43 -6.20 2.35 14.89
N PHE A 44 -6.08 2.65 13.59
CA PHE A 44 -7.07 3.45 12.88
C PHE A 44 -8.46 2.85 13.10
N ASP A 45 -9.35 3.68 13.62
CA ASP A 45 -10.74 3.32 13.86
C ASP A 45 -11.53 3.49 12.57
N TYR A 46 -11.96 2.37 12.01
CA TYR A 46 -12.80 2.33 10.81
C TYR A 46 -14.28 2.56 11.12
N GLY A 47 -14.65 2.71 12.39
CA GLY A 47 -16.04 2.84 12.84
C GLY A 47 -16.86 1.58 12.57
N SER A 48 -16.20 0.42 12.44
CA SER A 48 -16.79 -0.85 12.04
C SER A 48 -16.33 -2.00 12.94
N SER A 49 -17.05 -3.12 12.87
CA SER A 49 -16.65 -4.31 13.62
C SER A 49 -15.30 -4.85 13.13
N PRO A 50 -14.52 -5.56 13.97
CA PRO A 50 -13.25 -6.15 13.54
C PRO A 50 -13.39 -7.08 12.32
N THR A 51 -14.56 -7.72 12.15
CA THR A 51 -14.90 -8.60 11.03
C THR A 51 -15.10 -7.86 9.70
N GLU A 52 -15.39 -6.55 9.73
CA GLU A 52 -15.63 -5.73 8.54
C GLU A 52 -14.41 -4.92 8.13
N LYS A 53 -13.34 -4.94 8.92
CA LYS A 53 -12.12 -4.13 8.69
C LYS A 53 -11.50 -4.38 7.30
N ASP A 54 -11.57 -5.62 6.83
CA ASP A 54 -11.07 -6.02 5.51
C ASP A 54 -11.82 -5.35 4.34
N LEU A 55 -13.04 -4.85 4.57
CA LEU A 55 -13.86 -4.16 3.56
C LEU A 55 -13.40 -2.72 3.30
N TYR A 56 -12.64 -2.13 4.24
CA TYR A 56 -12.15 -0.76 4.14
C TYR A 56 -10.71 -0.66 3.62
N GLY A 57 -10.04 -1.79 3.41
CA GLY A 57 -8.74 -1.85 2.76
C GLY A 57 -8.86 -1.62 1.25
N ALA A 58 -7.93 -0.88 0.67
CA ALA A 58 -7.82 -0.75 -0.77
C ALA A 58 -7.21 -2.03 -1.36
N MET A 59 -7.93 -2.71 -2.25
CA MET A 59 -7.34 -3.76 -3.09
C MET A 59 -6.48 -3.10 -4.16
N LEU A 60 -5.17 -3.28 -4.08
CA LEU A 60 -4.20 -2.66 -4.99
C LEU A 60 -3.88 -3.55 -6.18
N TYR A 61 -3.94 -4.86 -5.98
CA TYR A 61 -3.69 -5.85 -7.02
C TYR A 61 -4.31 -7.18 -6.62
N GLU A 62 -4.90 -7.87 -7.58
CA GLU A 62 -5.39 -9.24 -7.43
C GLU A 62 -5.15 -10.00 -8.73
N THR A 63 -4.55 -11.18 -8.63
CA THR A 63 -4.28 -12.03 -9.78
C THR A 63 -5.58 -12.63 -10.32
N LYS A 64 -5.76 -12.61 -11.64
CA LYS A 64 -6.88 -13.29 -12.29
C LYS A 64 -6.68 -14.81 -12.28
N PRO A 65 -7.74 -15.62 -12.34
CA PRO A 65 -7.63 -17.09 -12.23
C PRO A 65 -6.67 -17.78 -13.23
N SER A 66 -6.36 -17.14 -14.36
CA SER A 66 -5.49 -17.69 -15.41
C SER A 66 -4.19 -16.90 -15.59
N ASP A 67 -3.83 -16.05 -14.63
CA ASP A 67 -2.66 -15.16 -14.72
C ASP A 67 -1.74 -15.38 -13.52
N PHE A 68 -0.50 -14.89 -13.62
CA PHE A 68 0.48 -14.91 -12.53
C PHE A 68 1.27 -13.60 -12.53
N VAL A 69 1.84 -13.27 -11.37
CA VAL A 69 2.66 -12.06 -11.22
C VAL A 69 3.97 -12.25 -11.98
N LYS A 70 4.25 -11.32 -12.91
CA LYS A 70 5.52 -11.29 -13.64
C LYS A 70 6.56 -10.47 -12.86
N PRO A 71 7.86 -10.85 -12.90
CA PRO A 71 8.93 -10.00 -12.39
C PRO A 71 8.87 -8.60 -13.01
N GLY A 72 9.11 -7.57 -12.19
CA GLY A 72 9.03 -6.17 -12.59
C GLY A 72 7.94 -5.39 -11.85
N GLU A 73 7.59 -4.24 -12.40
CA GLU A 73 6.58 -3.36 -11.82
C GLU A 73 5.19 -3.98 -11.94
N ILE A 74 4.46 -4.04 -10.82
CA ILE A 74 3.08 -4.50 -10.78
C ILE A 74 2.17 -3.32 -11.14
N ASN A 75 1.29 -3.54 -12.11
CA ASN A 75 0.22 -2.60 -12.45
C ASN A 75 -0.85 -2.61 -11.36
N LEU A 76 -0.83 -1.60 -10.49
CA LEU A 76 -1.82 -1.46 -9.41
C LEU A 76 -3.14 -0.93 -9.97
N THR A 77 -4.26 -1.42 -9.44
CA THR A 77 -5.60 -0.87 -9.68
C THR A 77 -5.73 0.55 -9.12
N GLN A 78 -5.00 0.84 -8.04
CA GLN A 78 -4.89 2.14 -7.41
C GLN A 78 -3.45 2.35 -6.91
N SER A 79 -2.78 3.37 -7.42
CA SER A 79 -1.43 3.75 -6.99
C SER A 79 -1.41 4.98 -6.09
N VAL A 80 -2.46 5.82 -6.13
CA VAL A 80 -2.57 7.01 -5.29
C VAL A 80 -3.47 6.72 -4.10
N LEU A 81 -2.95 6.91 -2.89
CA LEU A 81 -3.64 6.66 -1.63
C LEU A 81 -3.57 7.92 -0.75
N ALA A 82 -4.68 8.28 -0.14
CA ALA A 82 -4.74 9.32 0.87
C ALA A 82 -4.54 8.68 2.25
N VAL A 83 -3.51 9.08 3.00
CA VAL A 83 -3.21 8.50 4.33
C VAL A 83 -3.47 9.54 5.40
N PRO A 84 -4.34 9.29 6.39
CA PRO A 84 -4.60 10.22 7.48
C PRO A 84 -3.32 10.57 8.25
N ALA A 85 -3.06 11.86 8.45
CA ALA A 85 -1.97 12.31 9.31
C ALA A 85 -2.09 11.64 10.69
N GLN A 86 -0.99 11.09 11.22
CA GLN A 86 -0.86 10.30 12.46
C GLN A 86 -1.00 8.77 12.30
N PHE A 87 -1.54 8.28 11.18
CA PHE A 87 -1.67 6.84 10.95
C PHE A 87 -0.62 6.31 9.99
N SER A 88 -0.43 5.00 10.01
CA SER A 88 0.55 4.32 9.14
C SER A 88 -0.13 3.73 7.92
N LEU A 89 0.53 3.77 6.77
CA LEU A 89 0.14 2.97 5.62
C LEU A 89 0.70 1.56 5.78
N VAL A 90 -0.17 0.55 5.80
CA VAL A 90 0.22 -0.86 5.84
C VAL A 90 -0.05 -1.48 4.50
N ILE A 91 0.97 -2.13 3.93
CA ILE A 91 0.86 -2.95 2.73
C ILE A 91 0.85 -4.41 3.17
N ASP A 92 -0.19 -5.13 2.81
CA ASP A 92 -0.35 -6.55 3.08
C ASP A 92 -0.30 -7.32 1.77
N ALA A 93 0.62 -8.26 1.68
CA ALA A 93 0.81 -9.10 0.52
C ALA A 93 0.62 -10.56 0.91
N ASN A 94 -0.30 -11.21 0.19
CA ASN A 94 -0.57 -12.63 0.29
C ASN A 94 -0.45 -13.23 -1.11
N LEU A 95 0.68 -13.90 -1.35
CA LEU A 95 1.03 -14.56 -2.60
C LEU A 95 1.25 -16.05 -2.32
N HIS A 96 0.76 -16.88 -3.22
CA HIS A 96 0.88 -18.33 -3.21
C HIS A 96 1.44 -18.83 -4.55
N ASP A 97 2.00 -20.03 -4.55
CA ASP A 97 2.41 -20.72 -5.77
C ASP A 97 1.20 -20.95 -6.67
N PHE A 98 1.32 -20.57 -7.94
CA PHE A 98 0.22 -20.67 -8.89
C PHE A 98 -0.20 -22.12 -9.17
N THR A 99 0.71 -23.08 -9.02
CA THR A 99 0.49 -24.49 -9.37
C THR A 99 0.06 -25.31 -8.17
N SER A 100 0.79 -25.21 -7.06
CA SER A 100 0.51 -25.99 -5.84
C SER A 100 -0.48 -25.30 -4.90
N GLY A 101 -0.61 -23.97 -4.98
CA GLY A 101 -1.39 -23.17 -4.03
C GLY A 101 -0.70 -22.91 -2.69
N ASP A 102 0.55 -23.36 -2.53
CA ASP A 102 1.30 -23.17 -1.27
C ASP A 102 1.60 -21.70 -1.01
N ILE A 103 1.51 -21.27 0.24
CA ILE A 103 1.80 -19.88 0.61
C ILE A 103 3.31 -19.61 0.43
N ILE A 104 3.64 -18.69 -0.48
CA ILE A 104 5.02 -18.24 -0.73
C ILE A 104 5.35 -17.00 0.11
N LEU A 105 4.39 -16.10 0.25
CA LEU A 105 4.57 -14.82 0.94
C LEU A 105 3.24 -14.40 1.56
N SER A 106 3.16 -14.36 2.88
CA SER A 106 2.01 -13.82 3.61
C SER A 106 2.52 -12.91 4.72
N ARG A 107 2.78 -11.65 4.39
CA ARG A 107 3.46 -10.70 5.28
C ARG A 107 3.00 -9.27 5.01
N VAL A 108 3.15 -8.44 6.03
CA VAL A 108 2.84 -7.00 5.98
C VAL A 108 4.10 -6.15 6.07
N TYR A 109 4.08 -4.98 5.45
CA TYR A 109 5.06 -3.91 5.67
C TYR A 109 4.34 -2.62 6.08
N LYS A 110 4.84 -1.97 7.13
CA LYS A 110 4.25 -0.76 7.70
C LYS A 110 5.13 0.44 7.42
N PHE A 111 4.60 1.41 6.68
CA PHE A 111 5.17 2.73 6.56
C PHE A 111 4.60 3.65 7.65
N LEU A 112 5.46 4.15 8.52
CA LEU A 112 5.10 5.22 9.44
C LEU A 112 4.94 6.54 8.67
N MET A 113 4.05 7.40 9.16
CA MET A 113 3.90 8.76 8.64
C MET A 113 5.25 9.48 8.72
N PRO A 114 5.81 9.96 7.60
CA PRO A 114 7.07 10.68 7.61
C PRO A 114 6.88 12.11 8.11
N THR A 115 7.98 12.73 8.54
CA THR A 115 8.03 14.15 8.95
C THR A 115 8.30 15.09 7.77
N GLU A 116 8.72 14.56 6.63
CA GLU A 116 9.08 15.30 5.41
C GLU A 116 8.57 14.57 4.17
N SER A 117 8.32 15.32 3.11
CA SER A 117 7.95 14.76 1.81
C SER A 117 9.07 13.92 1.21
N GLY A 118 8.69 13.00 0.32
CA GLY A 118 9.62 12.25 -0.51
C GLY A 118 9.49 10.74 -0.37
N ILE A 119 10.48 10.06 -0.94
CA ILE A 119 10.41 8.63 -1.19
C ILE A 119 10.86 7.83 0.03
N LYS A 120 10.01 6.89 0.46
CA LYS A 120 10.35 5.84 1.42
C LYS A 120 10.26 4.49 0.72
N VAL A 121 11.21 3.60 1.03
CA VAL A 121 11.30 2.27 0.43
C VAL A 121 11.13 1.22 1.52
N GLY A 122 10.32 0.21 1.23
CA GLY A 122 10.09 -0.96 2.06
C GLY A 122 10.28 -2.25 1.27
N PHE A 123 10.47 -3.35 1.98
CA PHE A 123 10.60 -4.67 1.36
C PHE A 123 9.78 -5.70 2.12
N ILE A 124 8.99 -6.48 1.39
CA ILE A 124 8.40 -7.73 1.90
C ILE A 124 9.19 -8.87 1.26
N LYS A 125 9.91 -9.66 2.06
CA LYS A 125 10.72 -10.78 1.60
C LYS A 125 10.02 -12.11 1.88
N GLY A 126 9.85 -12.93 0.84
CA GLY A 126 9.57 -14.36 0.92
C GLY A 126 10.86 -15.16 0.76
N ASN A 127 10.75 -16.48 0.66
CA ASN A 127 11.92 -17.36 0.47
C ASN A 127 12.49 -17.20 -0.95
N ASP A 128 11.62 -17.25 -1.96
CA ASP A 128 12.01 -17.27 -3.38
C ASP A 128 11.52 -16.03 -4.16
N CYS A 129 10.92 -15.08 -3.45
CA CYS A 129 10.46 -13.84 -4.05
C CYS A 129 10.47 -12.67 -3.07
N SER A 130 10.33 -11.46 -3.59
CA SER A 130 10.20 -10.26 -2.78
C SER A 130 9.37 -9.19 -3.49
N LEU A 131 8.81 -8.29 -2.68
CA LEU A 131 8.17 -7.07 -3.14
C LEU A 131 8.97 -5.88 -2.63
N LYS A 132 9.46 -5.05 -3.55
CA LYS A 132 9.98 -3.72 -3.25
C LYS A 132 8.83 -2.73 -3.33
N LEU A 133 8.58 -2.05 -2.23
CA LEU A 133 7.52 -1.07 -2.05
C LEU A 133 8.17 0.32 -2.07
N ILE A 134 7.69 1.21 -2.91
CA ILE A 134 8.20 2.58 -3.04
C ILE A 134 7.01 3.51 -2.83
N VAL A 135 7.06 4.31 -1.77
CA VAL A 135 6.00 5.27 -1.43
C VAL A 135 6.58 6.67 -1.49
N ASP A 136 6.04 7.51 -2.37
CA ASP A 136 6.35 8.93 -2.43
C ASP A 136 5.28 9.72 -1.65
N TRP A 137 5.70 10.38 -0.57
CA TRP A 137 4.82 11.13 0.32
C TRP A 137 4.81 12.60 -0.06
N LYS A 138 3.61 13.16 -0.29
CA LYS A 138 3.42 14.58 -0.61
C LYS A 138 2.84 15.32 0.57
N LEU A 139 3.67 15.61 1.58
CA LEU A 139 3.25 16.46 2.70
C LEU A 139 3.04 17.89 2.19
N ALA A 140 1.96 18.51 2.65
CA ALA A 140 1.81 19.95 2.50
C ALA A 140 2.99 20.64 3.19
N PRO A 141 3.59 21.68 2.58
CA PRO A 141 4.65 22.43 3.25
C PRO A 141 4.11 23.00 4.55
N ASP A 142 4.88 22.86 5.63
CA ASP A 142 4.56 23.46 6.91
C ASP A 142 4.38 24.98 6.69
N MET A 143 3.22 25.53 7.02
CA MET A 143 2.91 26.95 6.87
C MET A 143 3.94 27.83 7.58
N LEU A 144 4.54 27.36 8.68
CA LEU A 144 5.64 28.05 9.36
C LEU A 144 6.92 28.11 8.52
N SER A 145 7.24 27.03 7.79
CA SER A 145 8.40 26.97 6.91
C SER A 145 8.23 27.86 5.66
N VAL A 146 7.00 28.02 5.17
CA VAL A 146 6.67 28.93 4.06
C VAL A 146 6.78 30.39 4.50
N LEU A 147 6.25 30.73 5.67
CA LEU A 147 6.35 32.08 6.22
C LEU A 147 7.82 32.45 6.48
N LEU A 148 8.62 31.58 7.09
CA LEU A 148 10.05 31.84 7.33
C LEU A 148 10.88 32.02 6.06
N ARG A 149 10.49 31.40 4.93
CA ARG A 149 11.12 31.63 3.62
C ARG A 149 10.77 33.00 3.04
N ILE A 150 9.55 33.48 3.25
CA ILE A 150 9.12 34.82 2.81
C ILE A 150 9.87 35.91 3.60
N TYR A 151 10.08 35.71 4.92
CA TYR A 151 10.77 36.69 5.77
C TYR A 151 12.31 36.65 5.71
N ARG A 152 12.93 35.69 4.99
CA ARG A 152 14.39 35.60 4.83
C ARG A 152 14.94 36.29 3.57
N ILE A 153 14.10 36.94 2.78
CA ILE A 153 14.56 37.79 1.67
C ILE A 153 14.82 39.19 2.23
N HIS A 154 15.93 39.41 2.93
CA HIS A 154 16.56 40.71 3.21
C HIS A 154 18.07 40.50 3.28
#